data_AF-A0A432FJC1-F1
#
_entry.id   AF-A0A432FJC1-F1
#
_cell.length_a   1.000
_cell.length_b   1.000
_cell.length_c   1.000
_cell.angle_alpha   90.00
_cell.angle_beta   90.00
_cell.angle_gamma   90.00
#
_symmetry.space_group_name_H-M   'P 1'
#
loop_
_entity.id
_entity.type
_entity.pdbx_description
1 polymer ?
#
loop_
_entity_poly.entity_id
_entity_poly.type
_entity_poly.pdbx_seq_one_letter_code
_entity_poly.pdbx_strand_id
1 'polypeptide(L)'
;TNRQKSIGCWQISRCYALVCNLEQAEKYGKLCLEFSKNEEPFYLSYAHEALARTAALAGKTEEKNKYIKIARNLAKKIKEKDEKELILADLITIT
;
A
#
# COMPACT_ATOMS: atom_id res chain seq x y z
N THR A 1 3.86 -12.37 -13.32
CA THR A 1 3.09 -13.05 -12.24
C THR A 1 2.21 -12.06 -11.50
N ASN A 2 1.29 -12.50 -10.63
CA ASN A 2 0.48 -11.59 -9.81
C ASN A 2 1.35 -10.76 -8.85
N ARG A 3 2.39 -11.36 -8.24
CA ARG A 3 3.45 -10.65 -7.51
C ARG A 3 4.02 -9.45 -8.28
N GLN A 4 4.51 -9.67 -9.49
CA GLN A 4 5.11 -8.60 -10.31
C GLN A 4 4.10 -7.49 -10.63
N LYS A 5 2.84 -7.85 -10.90
CA LYS A 5 1.78 -6.86 -11.14
C LYS A 5 1.45 -6.05 -9.87
N SER A 6 1.42 -6.70 -8.71
CA SER A 6 1.23 -6.02 -7.42
C SER A 6 2.35 -5.02 -7.16
N ILE A 7 3.62 -5.43 -7.29
CA ILE A 7 4.77 -4.52 -7.12
C ILE A 7 4.69 -3.33 -8.08
N GLY A 8 4.46 -3.59 -9.37
CA GLY A 8 4.36 -2.52 -10.37
C GLY A 8 3.21 -1.55 -10.09
N CYS A 9 2.04 -2.06 -9.68
CA CYS A 9 0.90 -1.22 -9.32
C CYS A 9 1.18 -0.38 -8.06
N TRP A 10 1.85 -0.93 -7.05
CA TRP A 10 2.29 -0.17 -5.88
C TRP A 10 3.22 0.98 -6.28
N GLN A 11 4.25 0.70 -7.08
CA GLN A 11 5.21 1.72 -7.54
C GLN A 11 4.53 2.82 -8.36
N ILE A 12 3.66 2.45 -9.32
CA ILE A 12 2.93 3.42 -10.14
C ILE A 12 1.96 4.26 -9.29
N SER A 13 1.26 3.64 -8.33
CA SER A 13 0.40 4.36 -7.39
C SER A 13 1.19 5.43 -6.64
N ARG A 14 2.39 5.08 -6.13
CA ARG A 14 3.29 6.01 -5.45
C ARG A 14 3.77 7.15 -6.39
N CYS A 15 4.11 6.85 -7.64
CA CYS A 15 4.48 7.89 -8.61
C CYS A 15 3.34 8.89 -8.86
N TYR A 16 2.09 8.42 -9.02
CA TYR A 16 0.93 9.30 -9.19
C TYR A 16 0.60 10.09 -7.93
N ALA A 17 0.77 9.49 -6.76
CA ALA A 17 0.62 10.18 -5.48
C ALA A 17 1.61 11.36 -5.35
N LEU A 18 2.86 11.17 -5.78
CA LEU A 18 3.90 12.23 -5.76
C LEU A 18 3.56 13.44 -6.63
N VAL A 19 2.87 13.23 -7.75
CA VAL A 19 2.42 14.32 -8.64
C VAL A 19 0.98 14.77 -8.35
N CYS A 20 0.42 14.39 -7.19
CA CYS A 20 -0.94 14.72 -6.75
C CYS A 20 -2.06 14.30 -7.73
N ASN A 21 -1.81 13.31 -8.59
CA ASN A 21 -2.87 12.70 -9.42
C ASN A 21 -3.55 11.58 -8.64
N LEU A 22 -4.47 11.98 -7.75
CA LEU A 22 -5.08 11.08 -6.78
C LEU A 22 -5.99 10.02 -7.43
N GLU A 23 -6.65 10.33 -8.54
CA GLU A 23 -7.48 9.38 -9.27
C GLU A 23 -6.65 8.19 -9.76
N GLN A 24 -5.51 8.47 -10.39
CA GLN A 24 -4.62 7.43 -10.88
C GLN A 24 -3.92 6.72 -9.72
N ALA A 25 -3.50 7.44 -8.68
CA ALA A 25 -2.92 6.83 -7.48
C ALA A 25 -3.88 5.82 -6.85
N GLU A 26 -5.17 6.18 -6.72
CA GLU A 26 -6.20 5.31 -6.16
C GLU A 26 -6.48 4.11 -7.07
N LYS A 27 -6.59 4.34 -8.38
CA LYS A 27 -6.78 3.27 -9.37
C LYS A 27 -5.69 2.20 -9.28
N TYR A 28 -4.42 2.62 -9.28
CA TYR A 28 -3.31 1.68 -9.18
C TYR A 28 -3.17 1.06 -7.77
N GLY A 29 -3.57 1.78 -6.71
CA GLY A 29 -3.69 1.20 -5.37
C GLY A 29 -4.72 0.07 -5.31
N LYS A 30 -5.89 0.23 -5.95
CA LYS A 30 -6.93 -0.80 -6.05
C LYS A 30 -6.47 -1.99 -6.90
N LEU A 31 -5.79 -1.74 -8.03
CA LEU A 31 -5.20 -2.82 -8.83
C LEU A 31 -4.12 -3.59 -8.05
N CYS A 32 -3.30 -2.89 -7.25
CA CYS A 32 -2.34 -3.52 -6.36
C CYS A 32 -3.03 -4.46 -5.36
N LEU A 33 -4.16 -4.02 -4.80
CA LEU A 33 -4.98 -4.83 -3.88
C LEU A 33 -5.53 -6.10 -4.57
N GLU A 34 -6.07 -5.95 -5.78
CA GLU A 34 -6.56 -7.08 -6.57
C GLU A 34 -5.46 -8.13 -6.84
N PHE A 35 -4.28 -7.69 -7.29
CA PHE A 35 -3.18 -8.60 -7.61
C PHE A 35 -2.49 -9.22 -6.37
N SER A 36 -2.62 -8.61 -5.19
CA SER A 36 -2.00 -9.11 -3.95
C SER A 36 -2.92 -9.95 -3.06
N LYS A 37 -4.23 -10.04 -3.38
CA LYS A 37 -5.24 -10.69 -2.53
C LYS A 37 -4.91 -12.13 -2.10
N ASN A 38 -4.23 -12.88 -2.95
CA ASN A 38 -3.83 -14.28 -2.70
C ASN A 38 -2.30 -14.44 -2.57
N GLU A 39 -1.57 -13.34 -2.45
CA GLU A 39 -0.12 -13.35 -2.29
C GLU A 39 0.27 -13.26 -0.80
N GLU A 40 1.57 -13.38 -0.54
CA GLU A 40 2.10 -13.28 0.81
C GLU A 40 1.77 -11.93 1.48
N PRO A 41 1.68 -11.88 2.83
CA PRO A 41 1.25 -10.68 3.55
C PRO A 41 2.03 -9.41 3.20
N PHE A 42 3.29 -9.54 2.78
CA PHE A 42 4.13 -8.45 2.29
C PHE A 42 3.46 -7.69 1.14
N TYR A 43 3.07 -8.37 0.07
CA TYR A 43 2.43 -7.75 -1.10
C TYR A 43 1.09 -7.10 -0.75
N LEU A 44 0.27 -7.82 0.04
CA LEU A 44 -1.04 -7.31 0.45
C LEU A 44 -0.91 -6.09 1.38
N SER A 45 0.13 -6.05 2.22
CA SER A 45 0.41 -4.90 3.07
C SER A 45 0.75 -3.65 2.26
N TYR A 46 1.51 -3.81 1.17
CA TYR A 46 1.86 -2.70 0.27
C TYR A 46 0.69 -2.19 -0.56
N ALA A 47 -0.27 -3.03 -0.91
CA ALA A 47 -1.52 -2.58 -1.51
C ALA A 47 -2.30 -1.64 -0.57
N HIS A 48 -2.35 -1.98 0.73
CA HIS A 48 -2.98 -1.12 1.72
C HIS A 48 -2.14 0.12 2.05
N GLU A 49 -0.82 0.05 1.98
CA GLU A 49 0.06 1.24 2.07
C GLU A 49 -0.24 2.24 0.95
N ALA A 50 -0.33 1.79 -0.31
CA ALA A 50 -0.65 2.65 -1.45
C ALA A 50 -2.01 3.37 -1.28
N LEU A 51 -3.03 2.63 -0.83
CA LEU A 51 -4.36 3.19 -0.58
C LEU A 51 -4.37 4.13 0.62
N ALA A 52 -3.64 3.82 1.69
CA ALA A 52 -3.47 4.70 2.84
C ALA A 52 -2.82 6.03 2.43
N ARG A 53 -1.77 5.99 1.62
CA ARG A 53 -1.06 7.17 1.13
C ARG A 53 -1.96 8.05 0.27
N THR A 54 -2.71 7.43 -0.65
CA THR A 54 -3.65 8.15 -1.49
C THR A 54 -4.77 8.79 -0.66
N ALA A 55 -5.32 8.07 0.32
CA ALA A 55 -6.34 8.59 1.23
C ALA A 55 -5.81 9.75 2.08
N ALA A 56 -4.55 9.68 2.53
CA ALA A 56 -3.89 10.75 3.27
C ALA A 56 -3.80 12.04 2.46
N LEU A 57 -3.30 11.95 1.21
CA LEU A 57 -3.22 13.09 0.29
C LEU A 57 -4.60 13.65 -0.09
N ALA A 58 -5.63 12.80 -0.10
CA ALA A 58 -7.01 13.20 -0.34
C ALA A 58 -7.71 13.82 0.90
N GLY A 59 -7.02 13.94 2.05
CA GLY A 59 -7.62 14.42 3.30
C GLY A 59 -8.61 13.46 3.96
N LYS A 60 -8.68 12.19 3.51
CA LYS A 60 -9.61 11.17 3.99
C LYS A 60 -9.04 10.44 5.20
N THR A 61 -8.99 11.13 6.34
CA THR A 61 -8.32 10.63 7.56
C THR A 61 -8.83 9.28 8.07
N GLU A 62 -10.14 9.04 8.04
CA GLU A 62 -10.71 7.76 8.49
C GLU A 62 -10.28 6.60 7.58
N GLU A 63 -10.34 6.80 6.27
CA GLU A 63 -9.93 5.81 5.28
C GLU A 63 -8.41 5.54 5.35
N LYS A 64 -7.59 6.58 5.50
CA LYS A 64 -6.15 6.46 5.78
C LYS A 64 -5.91 5.53 6.98
N ASN A 65 -6.55 5.83 8.11
CA ASN A 65 -6.35 5.08 9.36
C ASN A 65 -6.81 3.61 9.23
N LYS A 66 -7.90 3.37 8.51
CA LYS A 66 -8.38 2.01 8.19
C LYS A 66 -7.30 1.23 7.44
N TYR A 67 -6.75 1.77 6.37
CA TYR A 67 -5.74 1.06 5.57
C TYR A 67 -4.42 0.90 6.32
N ILE A 68 -3.94 1.90 7.07
CA ILE A 68 -2.76 1.77 7.93
C ILE A 68 -2.96 0.62 8.94
N LYS A 69 -4.12 0.54 9.58
CA LYS A 69 -4.43 -0.53 10.54
C LYS A 69 -4.36 -1.91 9.89
N ILE A 70 -4.90 -2.06 8.68
CA ILE A 70 -4.85 -3.32 7.93
C ILE A 70 -3.40 -3.66 7.56
N ALA A 71 -2.66 -2.71 6.98
CA ALA A 71 -1.26 -2.90 6.59
C ALA A 71 -0.38 -3.31 7.80
N ARG A 72 -0.54 -2.65 8.96
CA ARG A 72 0.17 -3.02 10.20
C ARG A 72 -0.20 -4.43 10.70
N ASN A 73 -1.45 -4.83 10.57
CA ASN A 73 -1.87 -6.18 10.96
C ASN A 73 -1.31 -7.26 10.02
N LEU A 74 -1.15 -6.95 8.73
CA LEU A 74 -0.48 -7.83 7.77
C LEU A 74 1.03 -7.89 8.03
N ALA A 75 1.66 -6.77 8.34
CA ALA A 75 3.09 -6.71 8.67
C ALA A 75 3.46 -7.62 9.87
N LYS A 76 2.56 -7.79 10.83
CA LYS A 76 2.75 -8.76 11.95
C LYS A 76 2.84 -10.22 11.50
N LYS A 77 2.33 -10.55 10.32
CA LYS A 77 2.31 -11.91 9.75
C LYS A 77 3.47 -12.17 8.78
N ILE A 78 4.26 -11.15 8.45
CA ILE A 78 5.44 -11.29 7.60
C ILE A 78 6.55 -11.98 8.42
N LYS A 79 7.11 -13.05 7.86
CA LYS A 79 8.18 -13.84 8.50
C LYS A 79 9.55 -13.24 8.24
N GLU A 80 9.77 -12.73 7.05
CA GLU A 80 11.04 -12.14 6.65
C GLU A 80 11.23 -10.78 7.34
N LYS A 81 12.36 -10.63 8.02
CA LYS A 81 12.57 -9.48 8.92
C LYS A 81 12.68 -8.19 8.11
N ASP A 82 13.47 -8.23 7.04
CA ASP A 82 13.76 -7.06 6.22
C ASP A 82 12.48 -6.57 5.50
N GLU A 83 11.66 -7.50 4.99
CA GLU A 83 10.36 -7.17 4.40
C GLU A 83 9.42 -6.49 5.39
N LYS A 84 9.38 -6.98 6.63
CA LYS A 84 8.57 -6.41 7.71
C LYS A 84 9.05 -5.02 8.10
N GLU A 85 10.36 -4.81 8.21
CA GLU A 85 10.93 -3.50 8.54
C GLU A 85 10.66 -2.49 7.43
N LEU A 86 10.76 -2.91 6.17
CA LEU A 86 10.52 -2.06 5.00
C LEU A 86 9.09 -1.49 4.99
N ILE A 87 8.07 -2.35 5.14
CA ILE A 87 6.67 -1.88 5.16
C ILE A 87 6.40 -0.97 6.36
N LEU A 88 6.95 -1.29 7.54
CA LEU A 88 6.74 -0.47 8.74
C LEU A 88 7.37 0.92 8.58
N ALA A 89 8.54 1.01 7.95
CA ALA A 89 9.19 2.28 7.63
C ALA A 89 8.34 3.11 6.64
N ASP A 90 7.86 2.51 5.56
CA ASP A 90 7.01 3.21 4.58
C ASP A 90 5.71 3.72 5.22
N LEU A 91 5.07 2.94 6.10
CA LEU A 91 3.84 3.33 6.80
C LEU A 91 4.04 4.54 7.74
N ILE A 92 5.24 4.76 8.29
CA ILE A 92 5.54 5.92 9.14
C ILE A 92 5.56 7.21 8.32
N THR A 93 5.90 7.14 7.03
CA THR A 93 5.99 8.31 6.14
C THR A 93 4.62 8.81 5.65
N ILE A 94 3.52 8.12 5.99
CA ILE A 94 2.17 8.54 5.60
C ILE A 94 1.64 9.54 6.63
N THR A 95 1.71 10.83 6.28
CA THR A 95 1.19 11.96 7.07
C THR A 95 -0.28 12.23 6.73
#